data_AF-A0A821XTF1-F1
#
_entry.id   AF-A0A821XTF1-F1
#
_cell.length_a   1.000
_cell.length_b   1.000
_cell.length_c   1.000
_cell.angle_alpha   90.00
_cell.angle_beta   90.00
_cell.angle_gamma   90.00
#
_symmetry.space_group_name_H-M   'P 1'
#
loop_
_entity.id
_entity.type
_entity.pdbx_description
1 polymer ?
#
loop_
_entity_poly.entity_id
_entity_poly.type
_entity_poly.pdbx_seq_one_letter_code
_entity_poly.pdbx_strand_id
1 'polypeptide(L)'
;STPRAIVAADVNADGNVDIIVANNGGNNVGVFINTGTGTFSIQMTYSTGASSAPNSVTTADINADGKVDIIVANYGTNNVGVLINNGNGIFAAQVTYPSVNGPNCVVVVDVNGDGKVDIVVANSASNSVGVLIDTGSGTFIAQVTYSTGTGSSPQFVAAADVNGDCKIEINVANYW
;
A
#
# COMPACT_ATOMS: atom_id res chain seq x y z
N SER A 1 -13.34 -13.68 -6.67
CA SER A 1 -12.20 -12.92 -6.12
C SER A 1 -11.22 -13.91 -5.52
N THR A 2 -9.91 -13.65 -5.62
CA THR A 2 -8.89 -14.36 -4.81
C THR A 2 -8.25 -13.31 -3.88
N PRO A 3 -8.79 -13.10 -2.67
CA PRO A 3 -8.25 -12.09 -1.76
C PRO A 3 -6.83 -12.49 -1.31
N ARG A 4 -5.92 -11.51 -1.21
CA ARG A 4 -4.53 -11.73 -0.80
C ARG A 4 -4.12 -10.94 0.44
N ALA A 5 -4.66 -9.75 0.62
CA ALA A 5 -4.35 -8.89 1.75
C ALA A 5 -5.59 -8.13 2.21
N ILE A 6 -5.61 -7.79 3.49
CA ILE A 6 -6.64 -7.01 4.15
C ILE A 6 -5.98 -5.96 5.04
N VAL A 7 -6.56 -4.77 5.09
CA VAL A 7 -6.22 -3.71 6.04
C VAL A 7 -7.51 -3.13 6.61
N ALA A 8 -7.42 -2.63 7.84
CA ALA A 8 -8.53 -2.06 8.56
C ALA A 8 -8.23 -0.58 8.84
N ALA A 9 -9.12 0.31 8.42
CA ALA A 9 -8.98 1.74 8.60
C ALA A 9 -10.36 2.41 8.56
N ASP A 10 -10.56 3.53 9.26
CA ASP A 10 -11.76 4.35 9.13
C ASP A 10 -11.61 5.24 7.88
N VAL A 11 -12.20 4.82 6.75
CA VAL A 11 -12.02 5.50 5.47
C VAL A 11 -13.12 6.51 5.18
N ASN A 12 -14.20 6.52 5.96
CA ASN A 12 -15.29 7.47 5.84
C ASN A 12 -15.32 8.52 6.98
N ALA A 13 -14.40 8.42 7.93
CA ALA A 13 -14.26 9.29 9.10
C ALA A 13 -15.50 9.29 10.01
N ASP A 14 -16.20 8.16 10.12
CA ASP A 14 -17.38 8.00 10.97
C ASP A 14 -17.07 7.43 12.38
N GLY A 15 -15.80 7.12 12.63
CA GLY A 15 -15.31 6.56 13.89
C GLY A 15 -15.37 5.03 13.96
N ASN A 16 -15.93 4.37 12.95
CA ASN A 16 -15.94 2.91 12.85
C ASN A 16 -14.86 2.43 11.88
N VAL A 17 -14.15 1.38 12.28
CA VAL A 17 -13.11 0.80 11.43
C VAL A 17 -13.74 0.00 10.29
N ASP A 18 -13.38 0.36 9.06
CA ASP A 18 -13.79 -0.31 7.82
C ASP A 18 -12.81 -1.40 7.39
N ILE A 19 -13.18 -2.18 6.37
CA ILE A 19 -12.35 -3.24 5.81
C ILE A 19 -12.00 -2.94 4.35
N ILE A 20 -10.71 -3.06 4.02
CA ILE A 20 -10.17 -2.88 2.67
C ILE A 20 -9.43 -4.16 2.27
N VAL A 21 -9.73 -4.71 1.08
CA VAL A 21 -9.26 -6.02 0.63
C VAL A 21 -8.64 -5.94 -0.76
N ALA A 22 -7.40 -6.39 -0.93
CA ALA A 22 -6.79 -6.61 -2.23
C ALA A 22 -7.27 -7.93 -2.84
N ASN A 23 -8.02 -7.86 -3.94
CA ASN A 23 -8.56 -9.03 -4.64
C ASN A 23 -7.72 -9.34 -5.88
N ASN A 24 -6.68 -10.15 -5.71
CA ASN A 24 -5.72 -10.51 -6.74
C ASN A 24 -6.37 -10.94 -8.07
N GLY A 25 -7.19 -11.99 -8.04
CA GLY A 25 -7.84 -12.54 -9.24
C GLY A 25 -9.01 -11.70 -9.75
N GLY A 26 -9.44 -10.69 -8.98
CA GLY A 26 -10.44 -9.72 -9.40
C GLY A 26 -9.84 -8.43 -9.97
N ASN A 27 -8.52 -8.25 -9.87
CA ASN A 27 -7.81 -7.02 -10.24
C ASN A 27 -8.43 -5.76 -9.63
N ASN A 28 -8.86 -5.84 -8.36
CA ASN A 28 -9.51 -4.72 -7.68
C ASN A 28 -9.17 -4.68 -6.19
N VAL A 29 -9.42 -3.53 -5.58
CA VAL A 29 -9.57 -3.38 -4.14
C VAL A 29 -11.05 -3.33 -3.82
N GLY A 30 -11.47 -4.10 -2.82
CA GLY A 30 -12.80 -4.04 -2.24
C GLY A 30 -12.81 -3.24 -0.94
N VAL A 31 -13.81 -2.40 -0.74
CA VAL A 31 -14.02 -1.61 0.47
C VAL A 31 -15.39 -1.99 1.06
N PHE A 32 -15.40 -2.28 2.35
CA PHE A 32 -16.60 -2.60 3.13
C PHE A 32 -16.71 -1.59 4.27
N ILE A 33 -17.76 -0.76 4.23
CA ILE A 33 -17.98 0.25 5.26
C ILE A 33 -18.67 -0.37 6.46
N ASN A 34 -18.12 -0.16 7.65
CA ASN A 34 -18.70 -0.63 8.90
C ASN A 34 -19.82 0.33 9.34
N THR A 35 -21.00 -0.23 9.60
CA THR A 35 -22.16 0.55 10.03
C THR A 35 -22.16 0.89 11.53
N GLY A 36 -21.11 0.50 12.27
CA GLY A 36 -21.02 0.64 13.72
C GLY A 36 -21.86 -0.35 14.52
N THR A 37 -22.61 -1.24 13.85
CA THR A 37 -23.46 -2.27 14.49
C THR A 37 -22.88 -3.68 14.41
N GLY A 38 -21.62 -3.81 13.99
CA GLY A 38 -21.01 -5.10 13.68
C GLY A 38 -21.44 -5.68 12.33
N THR A 39 -22.06 -4.86 11.48
CA THR A 39 -22.42 -5.21 10.10
C THR A 39 -21.72 -4.28 9.10
N PHE A 40 -21.44 -4.80 7.91
CA PHE A 40 -20.74 -4.08 6.84
C PHE A 40 -21.65 -3.82 5.65
N SER A 41 -21.37 -2.74 4.92
CA SER A 41 -22.04 -2.40 3.66
C SER A 41 -21.79 -3.47 2.59
N ILE A 42 -22.55 -3.38 1.51
CA ILE A 42 -22.19 -4.06 0.27
C ILE A 42 -20.79 -3.58 -0.15
N GLN A 43 -19.98 -4.50 -0.66
CA GLN A 43 -18.64 -4.22 -1.14
C GLN A 43 -18.66 -3.20 -2.28
N MET A 44 -17.92 -2.11 -2.11
CA MET A 44 -17.53 -1.24 -3.22
C MET A 44 -16.21 -1.72 -3.81
N THR A 45 -16.10 -1.79 -5.13
CA THR A 45 -14.88 -2.29 -5.79
C THR A 45 -14.24 -1.22 -6.65
N TYR A 46 -12.93 -1.06 -6.52
CA TYR A 46 -12.13 -0.12 -7.28
C TYR A 46 -11.12 -0.90 -8.13
N SER A 47 -11.17 -0.70 -9.44
CA SER A 47 -10.25 -1.37 -10.38
C SER A 47 -8.81 -0.95 -10.09
N THR A 48 -7.90 -1.93 -10.14
CA THR A 48 -6.45 -1.70 -10.03
C THR A 48 -5.73 -1.82 -11.38
N GLY A 49 -6.50 -1.91 -12.48
CA GLY A 49 -6.01 -2.11 -13.84
C GLY A 49 -6.09 -3.56 -14.30
N ALA A 50 -6.14 -3.79 -15.61
CA ALA A 50 -6.20 -5.15 -16.15
C ALA A 50 -4.92 -5.94 -15.80
N SER A 51 -5.09 -7.18 -15.32
CA SER A 51 -3.99 -8.07 -14.93
C SER A 51 -3.07 -7.50 -13.84
N SER A 52 -3.56 -6.55 -13.04
CA SER A 52 -2.79 -5.92 -11.95
C SER A 52 -2.40 -6.91 -10.85
N ALA A 53 -3.24 -7.92 -10.59
CA ALA A 53 -3.01 -8.96 -9.61
C ALA A 53 -2.54 -8.38 -8.25
N PRO A 54 -3.34 -7.53 -7.57
CA PRO A 54 -2.91 -6.85 -6.35
C PRO A 54 -2.56 -7.87 -5.25
N ASN A 55 -1.37 -7.75 -4.68
CA ASN A 55 -0.84 -8.67 -3.67
C ASN A 55 -0.91 -8.12 -2.24
N SER A 56 -0.73 -6.82 -2.08
CA SER A 56 -0.72 -6.15 -0.79
C SER A 56 -1.51 -4.85 -0.88
N VAL A 57 -2.12 -4.47 0.24
CA VAL A 57 -2.80 -3.20 0.41
C VAL A 57 -2.42 -2.60 1.77
N THR A 58 -2.22 -1.30 1.81
CA THR A 58 -2.04 -0.50 3.03
C THR A 58 -2.80 0.82 2.87
N THR A 59 -2.82 1.62 3.92
CA THR A 59 -3.55 2.88 3.98
C THR A 59 -2.76 3.96 4.69
N ALA A 60 -2.82 5.19 4.21
CA ALA A 60 -2.29 6.40 4.87
C ALA A 60 -2.92 7.65 4.25
N ASP A 61 -2.87 8.77 4.96
CA ASP A 61 -3.10 10.10 4.36
C ASP A 61 -1.85 10.51 3.57
N ILE A 62 -1.86 10.23 2.27
CA ILE A 62 -0.66 10.33 1.44
C ILE A 62 -0.47 11.72 0.84
N ASN A 63 -1.55 12.50 0.80
CA ASN A 63 -1.57 13.85 0.25
C ASN A 63 -1.73 14.94 1.32
N ALA A 64 -1.78 14.55 2.60
CA ALA A 64 -1.94 15.41 3.76
C ALA A 64 -3.27 16.20 3.76
N ASP A 65 -4.34 15.60 3.25
CA ASP A 65 -5.68 16.21 3.21
C ASP A 65 -6.58 15.80 4.38
N GLY A 66 -6.07 14.97 5.29
CA GLY A 66 -6.76 14.46 6.47
C GLY A 66 -7.63 13.23 6.21
N LYS A 67 -7.58 12.64 5.01
CA LYS A 67 -8.37 11.45 4.66
C LYS A 67 -7.46 10.26 4.42
N VAL A 68 -7.95 9.08 4.77
CA VAL A 68 -7.21 7.84 4.59
C VAL A 68 -7.29 7.40 3.13
N ASP A 69 -6.16 7.42 2.43
CA ASP A 69 -6.00 6.89 1.07
C ASP A 69 -5.64 5.40 1.07
N ILE A 70 -5.78 4.75 -0.09
CA ILE A 70 -5.41 3.33 -0.28
C ILE A 70 -4.18 3.23 -1.17
N ILE A 71 -3.20 2.41 -0.75
CA ILE A 71 -1.98 2.12 -1.48
C ILE A 71 -1.89 0.62 -1.75
N VAL A 72 -1.59 0.22 -2.98
CA VAL A 72 -1.69 -1.17 -3.46
C VAL A 72 -0.42 -1.60 -4.19
N ALA A 73 0.13 -2.76 -3.85
CA ALA A 73 1.18 -3.40 -4.63
C ALA A 73 0.57 -4.25 -5.76
N ASN A 74 0.68 -3.80 -7.00
CA ASN A 74 0.16 -4.52 -8.17
C ASN A 74 1.26 -5.40 -8.78
N TYR A 75 1.28 -6.65 -8.33
CA TYR A 75 2.31 -7.62 -8.72
C TYR A 75 2.35 -7.86 -10.23
N GLY A 76 1.19 -7.98 -10.86
CA GLY A 76 1.10 -8.35 -12.28
C GLY A 76 1.49 -7.22 -13.24
N THR A 77 1.30 -5.96 -12.83
CA THR A 77 1.61 -4.78 -13.65
C THR A 77 2.86 -4.02 -13.17
N ASN A 78 3.59 -4.56 -12.20
CA ASN A 78 4.84 -4.01 -11.64
C ASN A 78 4.74 -2.52 -11.29
N ASN A 79 3.71 -2.15 -10.54
CA ASN A 79 3.55 -0.78 -10.05
C ASN A 79 2.92 -0.76 -8.66
N VAL A 80 3.04 0.40 -8.03
CA VAL A 80 2.22 0.77 -6.88
C VAL A 80 1.03 1.58 -7.36
N GLY A 81 -0.16 1.21 -6.94
CA GLY A 81 -1.38 1.98 -7.12
C GLY A 81 -1.68 2.84 -5.91
N VAL A 82 -2.11 4.07 -6.15
CA VAL A 82 -2.63 4.97 -5.12
C VAL A 82 -4.06 5.35 -5.51
N LEU A 83 -5.01 5.13 -4.61
CA LEU A 83 -6.40 5.54 -4.75
C LEU A 83 -6.66 6.62 -3.71
N ILE A 84 -6.82 7.86 -4.18
CA ILE A 84 -7.08 9.02 -3.32
C ILE A 84 -8.51 9.01 -2.84
N ASN A 85 -8.71 9.21 -1.54
CA ASN A 85 -10.01 9.29 -0.91
C ASN A 85 -10.61 10.68 -1.11
N ASN A 86 -11.70 10.76 -1.89
CA ASN A 86 -12.40 12.02 -2.08
C ASN A 86 -13.28 12.38 -0.87
N GLY A 87 -13.45 11.47 0.09
CA GLY A 87 -14.25 11.60 1.31
C GLY A 87 -15.35 10.54 1.38
N ASN A 88 -15.86 10.31 2.59
CA ASN A 88 -16.93 9.35 2.88
C ASN A 88 -16.65 7.92 2.36
N GLY A 89 -15.37 7.50 2.32
CA GLY A 89 -14.96 6.19 1.82
C GLY A 89 -15.08 6.03 0.29
N ILE A 90 -15.16 7.13 -0.46
CA ILE A 90 -15.26 7.12 -1.93
C ILE A 90 -13.91 7.50 -2.55
N PHE A 91 -13.33 6.57 -3.30
CA PHE A 91 -12.00 6.73 -3.88
C PHE A 91 -12.04 7.13 -5.36
N ALA A 92 -11.05 7.94 -5.75
CA ALA A 92 -10.78 8.26 -7.14
C ALA A 92 -10.24 7.05 -7.92
N ALA A 93 -10.16 7.20 -9.25
CA ALA A 93 -9.44 6.23 -10.08
C ALA A 93 -7.97 6.15 -9.65
N GLN A 94 -7.40 4.95 -9.74
CA GLN A 94 -6.02 4.72 -9.33
C GLN A 94 -5.03 5.54 -10.16
N VAL A 95 -4.09 6.18 -9.47
CA VAL A 95 -2.84 6.69 -10.03
C VAL A 95 -1.76 5.65 -9.82
N THR A 96 -0.93 5.40 -10.83
CA THR A 96 0.13 4.39 -10.77
C THR A 96 1.52 5.00 -10.73
N TYR A 97 2.37 4.41 -9.91
CA TYR A 97 3.79 4.70 -9.82
C TYR A 97 4.59 3.44 -10.19
N PRO A 98 5.47 3.49 -11.20
CA PRO A 98 6.27 2.33 -11.58
C PRO A 98 7.07 1.77 -10.40
N SER A 99 7.09 0.43 -10.29
CA SER A 99 7.96 -0.30 -9.37
C SER A 99 8.85 -1.24 -10.19
N VAL A 100 9.94 -1.72 -9.60
CA VAL A 100 10.68 -2.85 -10.15
C VAL A 100 9.88 -4.15 -10.03
N ASN A 101 10.36 -5.22 -10.67
CA ASN A 101 9.59 -6.45 -10.87
C ASN A 101 9.19 -7.13 -9.56
N GLY A 102 7.91 -7.53 -9.51
CA GLY A 102 7.32 -8.33 -8.44
C GLY A 102 7.07 -7.57 -7.14
N PRO A 103 6.42 -6.39 -7.14
CA PRO A 103 6.02 -5.73 -5.92
C PRO A 103 5.04 -6.64 -5.15
N ASN A 104 5.43 -7.07 -3.97
CA ASN A 104 4.76 -8.11 -3.21
C ASN A 104 4.09 -7.55 -1.96
N CYS A 105 4.82 -6.74 -1.21
CA CYS A 105 4.36 -6.06 -0.01
C CYS A 105 4.64 -4.56 -0.13
N VAL A 106 3.73 -3.75 0.41
CA VAL A 106 3.87 -2.28 0.47
C VAL A 106 3.57 -1.79 1.88
N VAL A 107 4.40 -0.87 2.37
CA VAL A 107 4.16 -0.10 3.59
C VAL A 107 4.41 1.38 3.32
N VAL A 108 3.96 2.22 4.24
CA VAL A 108 4.07 3.67 4.17
C VAL A 108 4.73 4.18 5.45
N VAL A 109 5.74 5.02 5.30
CA VAL A 109 6.49 5.60 6.43
C VAL A 109 7.33 6.77 5.96
N ASP A 110 7.56 7.76 6.82
CA ASP A 110 8.54 8.82 6.56
C ASP A 110 9.97 8.25 6.68
N VAL A 111 10.59 7.93 5.55
CA VAL A 111 11.92 7.31 5.52
C VAL A 111 13.03 8.35 5.65
N ASN A 112 12.75 9.59 5.25
CA ASN A 112 13.76 10.65 5.14
C ASN A 112 13.67 11.73 6.24
N GLY A 113 12.62 11.69 7.06
CA GLY A 113 12.38 12.59 8.18
C GLY A 113 11.84 13.97 7.79
N ASP A 114 11.22 14.12 6.61
CA ASP A 114 10.68 15.41 6.13
C ASP A 114 9.22 15.66 6.55
N GLY A 115 8.62 14.71 7.29
CA GLY A 115 7.25 14.78 7.76
C GLY A 115 6.22 14.30 6.75
N LYS A 116 6.63 13.77 5.59
CA LYS A 116 5.74 13.16 4.59
C LYS A 116 5.93 11.65 4.58
N VAL A 117 4.85 10.92 4.31
CA VAL A 117 4.93 9.46 4.23
C VAL A 117 5.44 9.03 2.85
N ASP A 118 6.55 8.29 2.84
CA ASP A 118 7.10 7.64 1.67
C ASP A 118 6.49 6.24 1.49
N ILE A 119 6.62 5.66 0.30
CA ILE A 119 6.18 4.29 0.02
C ILE A 119 7.40 3.36 -0.03
N VAL A 120 7.36 2.28 0.73
CA VAL A 120 8.37 1.22 0.72
C VAL A 120 7.77 -0.07 0.18
N VAL A 121 8.45 -0.70 -0.77
CA VAL A 121 7.96 -1.86 -1.52
C VAL A 121 8.97 -3.01 -1.43
N ALA A 122 8.51 -4.19 -1.02
CA ALA A 122 9.28 -5.43 -1.18
C ALA A 122 9.08 -5.97 -2.61
N ASN A 123 10.17 -6.08 -3.38
CA ASN A 123 10.14 -6.53 -4.77
C ASN A 123 10.71 -7.95 -4.87
N SER A 124 9.85 -8.94 -4.71
CA SER A 124 10.27 -10.34 -4.56
C SER A 124 11.00 -10.87 -5.79
N ALA A 125 10.54 -10.53 -7.00
CA ALA A 125 11.19 -10.98 -8.24
C ALA A 125 12.52 -10.25 -8.53
N SER A 126 12.74 -9.10 -7.91
CA SER A 126 13.96 -8.29 -8.08
C SER A 126 14.97 -8.46 -6.95
N ASN A 127 14.65 -9.23 -5.90
CA ASN A 127 15.49 -9.38 -4.71
C ASN A 127 15.92 -8.03 -4.11
N SER A 128 14.95 -7.12 -3.98
CA SER A 128 15.20 -5.76 -3.50
C SER A 128 14.04 -5.19 -2.71
N VAL A 129 14.35 -4.17 -1.91
CA VAL A 129 13.37 -3.20 -1.43
C VAL A 129 13.49 -1.95 -2.28
N GLY A 130 12.36 -1.38 -2.68
CA GLY A 130 12.30 -0.09 -3.35
C GLY A 130 11.63 0.97 -2.47
N VAL A 131 12.10 2.20 -2.55
CA VAL A 131 11.56 3.36 -1.84
C VAL A 131 11.14 4.41 -2.87
N LEU A 132 9.89 4.83 -2.79
CA LEU A 132 9.36 5.96 -3.55
C LEU A 132 9.20 7.12 -2.56
N ILE A 133 9.99 8.19 -2.77
CA ILE A 133 9.98 9.36 -1.89
C ILE A 133 8.86 10.32 -2.31
N ASP A 134 8.03 10.77 -1.36
CA ASP A 134 7.01 11.79 -1.63
C ASP A 134 7.67 13.16 -1.80
N THR A 135 7.40 13.81 -2.93
CA THR A 135 7.83 15.20 -3.17
C THR A 135 6.89 16.21 -2.51
N GLY A 136 5.69 15.79 -2.15
CA GLY A 136 4.63 16.58 -1.55
C GLY A 136 3.29 16.32 -2.22
N SER A 137 2.23 16.29 -1.42
CA SER A 137 0.85 16.10 -1.87
C SER A 137 0.62 14.75 -2.58
N GLY A 138 1.32 13.69 -2.17
CA GLY A 138 1.12 12.34 -2.69
C GLY A 138 1.71 12.10 -4.09
N THR A 139 2.74 12.87 -4.46
CA THR A 139 3.44 12.75 -5.75
C THR A 139 4.85 12.20 -5.54
N PHE A 140 5.11 11.02 -6.08
CA PHE A 140 6.34 10.29 -5.80
C PHE A 140 7.40 10.42 -6.90
N ILE A 141 8.66 10.52 -6.51
CA ILE A 141 9.78 10.36 -7.46
C ILE A 141 9.94 8.90 -7.89
N ALA A 142 10.79 8.69 -8.90
CA ALA A 142 11.19 7.35 -9.33
C ALA A 142 11.77 6.53 -8.17
N GLN A 143 11.37 5.26 -8.11
CA GLN A 143 11.78 4.33 -7.07
C GLN A 143 13.31 4.16 -7.01
N VAL A 144 13.87 4.31 -5.82
CA VAL A 144 15.26 3.94 -5.51
C VAL A 144 15.26 2.55 -4.91
N THR A 145 16.17 1.66 -5.35
CA THR A 145 16.18 0.26 -4.90
C THR A 145 17.44 -0.13 -4.14
N TYR A 146 17.27 -1.03 -3.17
CA TYR A 146 18.29 -1.56 -2.30
C TYR A 146 18.22 -3.09 -2.35
N SER A 147 19.33 -3.75 -2.69
CA SER A 147 19.36 -5.21 -2.79
C SER A 147 19.19 -5.86 -1.42
N THR A 148 18.41 -6.94 -1.37
CA THR A 148 18.26 -7.81 -0.20
C THR A 148 19.09 -9.10 -0.32
N GLY A 149 19.98 -9.17 -1.32
CA GLY A 149 20.83 -10.33 -1.64
C GLY A 149 20.23 -11.23 -2.71
N THR A 150 21.07 -11.84 -3.55
CA THR A 150 20.63 -12.70 -4.66
C THR A 150 19.80 -13.88 -4.16
N GLY A 151 18.61 -14.07 -4.73
CA GLY A 151 17.71 -15.17 -4.37
C GLY A 151 16.91 -14.97 -3.08
N SER A 152 16.97 -13.78 -2.47
CA SER A 152 16.29 -13.48 -1.20
C SER A 152 14.76 -13.44 -1.28
N SER A 153 14.18 -13.16 -2.45
CA SER A 153 12.72 -13.15 -2.67
C SER A 153 11.92 -12.47 -1.54
N PRO A 154 12.16 -11.19 -1.24
CA PRO A 154 11.54 -10.49 -0.11
C PRO A 154 10.01 -10.52 -0.22
N GLN A 155 9.34 -11.07 0.80
CA GLN A 155 7.88 -11.25 0.82
C GLN A 155 7.17 -10.18 1.66
N PHE A 156 7.77 -9.78 2.77
CA PHE A 156 7.19 -8.82 3.69
C PHE A 156 8.20 -7.72 4.02
N VAL A 157 7.68 -6.51 4.20
CA VAL A 157 8.39 -5.38 4.75
C VAL A 157 7.59 -4.87 5.95
N ALA A 158 8.30 -4.48 7.01
CA ALA A 158 7.74 -3.72 8.12
C ALA A 158 8.63 -2.50 8.37
N ALA A 159 8.00 -1.36 8.64
CA ALA A 159 8.68 -0.13 9.01
C ALA A 159 8.39 0.20 10.47
N ALA A 160 9.41 0.28 11.31
CA ALA A 160 9.30 0.63 12.72
C ALA A 160 10.65 1.11 13.24
N ASP A 161 10.63 1.96 14.26
CA ASP A 161 11.80 2.21 15.11
C ASP A 161 12.04 0.96 15.96
N VAL A 162 12.99 0.12 15.54
CA VAL A 162 13.32 -1.15 16.21
C VAL A 162 14.54 -1.04 17.09
N ASN A 163 15.34 0.03 16.96
CA ASN A 163 16.55 0.22 17.75
C ASN A 163 16.42 1.31 18.84
N GLY A 164 15.30 2.03 18.87
CA GLY A 164 14.97 3.06 19.85
C GLY A 164 15.67 4.40 19.61
N ASP A 165 16.15 4.67 18.40
CA ASP A 165 16.86 5.91 18.05
C ASP A 165 15.96 7.00 17.45
N CYS A 166 14.64 6.77 17.43
CA CYS A 166 13.63 7.64 16.84
C CYS A 166 13.76 7.82 15.32
N LYS A 167 14.49 6.93 14.64
CA LYS A 167 14.42 6.75 13.19
C LYS A 167 13.67 5.48 12.88
N ILE A 168 13.09 5.45 11.70
CA ILE A 168 12.38 4.28 11.22
C ILE A 168 13.38 3.36 10.52
N GLU A 169 13.40 2.09 10.93
CA GLU A 169 14.05 1.02 10.19
C GLU A 169 13.07 0.26 9.30
N ILE A 170 13.58 -0.19 8.15
CA ILE A 170 12.88 -1.11 7.26
C ILE A 170 13.39 -2.52 7.52
N ASN A 171 12.52 -3.38 8.03
CA ASN A 171 12.78 -4.79 8.28
C ASN A 171 12.19 -5.63 7.14
N VAL A 172 12.97 -6.58 6.60
CA VAL A 172 12.58 -7.38 5.44
C VAL A 172 12.58 -8.86 5.78
N ALA A 173 11.48 -9.55 5.50
CA ALA A 173 11.39 -11.01 5.61
C ALA A 173 11.48 -11.65 4.21
N ASN A 174 12.44 -12.55 4.07
CA ASN A 174 12.82 -13.22 2.83
C ASN A 174 12.28 -14.66 2.76
N TYR A 175 12.09 -15.18 1.56
CA TYR A 175 11.77 -16.60 1.33
C TYR A 175 12.97 -17.29 0.67
N TRP A 176 13.42 -18.40 1.25
CA TRP A 176 14.60 -19.17 0.81
C TRP A 176 14.21 -20.40 -0.01
#